data_AF-A0A7X7XML6-F1
#
_entry.id   AF-A0A7X7XML6-F1
#
_cell.length_a   1.000
_cell.length_b   1.000
_cell.length_c   1.000
_cell.angle_alpha   90.00
_cell.angle_beta   90.00
_cell.angle_gamma   90.00
#
_symmetry.space_group_name_H-M   'P 1'
#
loop_
_entity.id
_entity.type
_entity.pdbx_description
1 polymer ?
#
loop_
_entity_poly.entity_id
_entity_poly.type
_entity_poly.pdbx_seq_one_letter_code
_entity_poly.pdbx_strand_id
1 'polypeptide(L)'
;MVGHTDQGEQVAGWPEVAHEAVRAINHLTGHGPIPAPTVYRILGDLKGVGKLLPQALEQLCRGLQASLTTYDVYDHRADPADSVSDAITLLTRAARKAADLGQLLEDAQAAIAEQGYRTDDPHPSLFDDPDDPQ
;
A
#
# COMPACT_ATOMS: atom_id res chain seq x y z
N MET A 1 -4.49 -17.81 -1.85
CA MET A 1 -5.25 -19.01 -2.22
C MET A 1 -6.69 -18.73 -1.81
N VAL A 2 -7.58 -18.48 -2.77
CA VAL A 2 -9.03 -18.44 -2.49
C VAL A 2 -9.46 -19.90 -2.51
N GLY A 3 -9.88 -20.41 -1.35
CA GLY A 3 -10.35 -21.79 -1.22
C GLY A 3 -11.88 -21.78 -1.25
N HIS A 4 -12.47 -22.50 -2.20
CA HIS A 4 -13.89 -22.83 -2.14
C HIS A 4 -14.10 -23.88 -1.06
N THR A 5 -14.85 -23.52 -0.02
CA THR A 5 -15.35 -24.47 0.97
C THR A 5 -16.88 -24.40 0.97
N ASP A 6 -17.53 -25.47 1.41
CA ASP A 6 -19.01 -25.58 1.50
C ASP A 6 -19.66 -24.52 2.44
N GLN A 7 -18.88 -23.63 3.05
CA GLN A 7 -19.33 -22.51 3.91
C GLN A 7 -19.23 -21.13 3.25
N GLY A 8 -18.92 -21.05 1.95
CA GLY A 8 -18.76 -19.81 1.18
C GLY A 8 -17.30 -19.49 0.83
N GLU A 9 -17.10 -18.45 0.02
CA GLU A 9 -15.76 -17.95 -0.34
C GLU A 9 -15.06 -17.41 0.91
N GLN A 10 -14.07 -18.13 1.43
CA GLN A 10 -13.11 -17.55 2.36
C GLN A 10 -12.11 -16.72 1.55
N VAL A 11 -12.36 -15.43 1.45
CA VAL A 11 -11.29 -14.48 1.21
C VAL A 11 -10.42 -14.53 2.45
N ALA A 12 -9.20 -15.08 2.33
CA ALA A 12 -8.22 -14.97 3.40
C ALA A 12 -8.18 -13.49 3.86
N GLY A 13 -8.24 -13.24 5.17
CA GLY A 13 -8.50 -11.90 5.77
C GLY A 13 -7.49 -10.79 5.43
N TRP A 14 -6.63 -10.99 4.44
CA TRP A 14 -5.67 -10.02 3.92
C TRP A 14 -6.28 -8.68 3.49
N PRO A 15 -7.47 -8.58 2.87
CA PRO A 15 -8.08 -7.27 2.61
C PRO A 15 -8.42 -6.52 3.90
N GLU A 16 -8.92 -7.21 4.91
CA GLU A 16 -9.15 -6.64 6.24
C GLU A 16 -7.83 -6.20 6.87
N VAL A 17 -6.81 -7.06 6.86
CA VAL A 17 -5.46 -6.73 7.36
C VAL A 17 -4.88 -5.50 6.63
N ALA A 18 -5.04 -5.39 5.32
CA ALA A 18 -4.59 -4.23 4.55
C ALA A 18 -5.31 -2.95 4.98
N HIS A 19 -6.63 -3.02 5.16
CA HIS A 19 -7.43 -1.91 5.65
C HIS A 19 -7.03 -1.49 7.09
N GLU A 20 -6.84 -2.45 7.99
CA GLU A 20 -6.39 -2.18 9.35
C GLU A 20 -4.96 -1.62 9.40
N ALA A 21 -4.07 -2.06 8.51
CA ALA A 21 -2.73 -1.52 8.41
C ALA A 21 -2.76 -0.02 8.02
N VAL A 22 -3.58 0.35 7.04
CA VAL A 22 -3.76 1.77 6.66
C VAL A 22 -4.37 2.57 7.81
N ARG A 23 -5.37 2.01 8.51
CA ARG A 23 -5.95 2.65 9.70
C ARG A 23 -4.90 2.88 10.80
N ALA A 24 -4.06 1.89 11.07
CA ALA A 24 -2.99 2.00 12.05
C ALA A 24 -1.99 3.11 11.68
N ILE A 25 -1.61 3.20 10.40
CA ILE A 25 -0.78 4.31 9.89
C ILE A 25 -1.46 5.66 10.18
N ASN A 26 -2.74 5.81 9.81
CA ASN A 26 -3.47 7.06 10.04
C ASN A 26 -3.56 7.44 11.52
N HIS A 27 -3.71 6.46 12.42
CA HIS A 27 -3.70 6.72 13.86
C HIS A 27 -2.33 7.16 14.36
N LEU A 28 -1.25 6.51 13.90
CA LEU A 28 0.12 6.86 14.28
C LEU A 28 0.54 8.25 13.77
N THR A 29 0.07 8.63 12.58
CA THR A 29 0.42 9.90 11.93
C THR A 29 -0.57 11.03 12.24
N GLY A 30 -1.65 10.76 12.99
CA GLY A 30 -2.69 11.73 13.31
C GLY A 30 -2.36 12.71 14.43
N HIS A 31 -1.19 12.60 15.07
CA HIS A 31 -0.84 13.37 16.26
C HIS A 31 0.58 13.96 16.20
N GLY A 32 0.68 15.29 16.37
CA GLY A 32 1.96 16.00 16.48
C GLY A 32 2.79 16.06 15.18
N PRO A 33 3.97 16.71 15.22
CA PRO A 33 4.89 16.73 14.09
C PRO A 33 5.52 15.35 13.86
N ILE A 34 5.64 14.93 12.60
CA ILE A 34 6.30 13.67 12.22
C ILE A 34 7.67 14.01 11.63
N PRO A 35 8.77 13.47 12.19
CA PRO A 35 10.11 13.68 11.62
C PRO A 35 10.21 13.17 10.19
N ALA A 36 10.91 13.91 9.32
CA ALA A 36 11.10 13.53 7.93
C ALA A 36 11.70 12.12 7.74
N PRO A 37 12.67 11.63 8.56
CA PRO A 37 13.13 10.25 8.48
C PRO A 37 12.04 9.20 8.72
N THR A 38 11.06 9.49 9.59
CA THR A 38 9.92 8.61 9.84
C THR A 38 8.97 8.59 8.65
N VAL A 39 8.66 9.77 8.08
CA VAL A 39 7.86 9.88 6.85
C VAL A 39 8.55 9.15 5.69
N TYR A 40 9.88 9.30 5.54
CA TYR A 40 10.66 8.63 4.52
C TYR A 40 10.50 7.11 4.55
N ARG A 41 10.55 6.50 5.75
CA ARG A 41 10.32 5.06 5.91
C ARG A 41 8.90 4.66 5.52
N ILE A 42 7.89 5.40 6.01
CA ILE A 42 6.47 5.13 5.71
C ILE A 42 6.22 5.19 4.19
N LEU A 43 6.74 6.21 3.51
CA LEU A 43 6.63 6.34 2.06
C LEU A 43 7.31 5.18 1.32
N GLY A 44 8.41 4.65 1.85
CA GLY A 44 9.13 3.50 1.30
C GLY A 44 8.29 2.22 1.27
N ASP A 45 7.51 1.97 2.32
CA ASP A 45 6.59 0.84 2.37
C ASP A 45 5.35 1.09 1.50
N LEU A 46 4.77 2.29 1.59
CA LEU A 46 3.55 2.63 0.86
C LEU A 46 3.73 2.70 -0.66
N LYS A 47 4.89 3.14 -1.17
CA LYS A 47 5.16 3.07 -2.62
C LYS A 47 5.15 1.64 -3.15
N GLY A 48 5.52 0.66 -2.32
CA GLY A 48 5.42 -0.77 -2.64
C GLY A 48 3.97 -1.21 -2.87
N VAL A 49 3.03 -0.69 -2.07
CA VAL A 49 1.59 -0.94 -2.26
C VAL A 49 1.13 -0.44 -3.63
N GLY A 50 1.55 0.76 -4.05
CA GLY A 50 1.24 1.30 -5.37
C GLY A 50 1.78 0.47 -6.55
N LYS A 51 2.83 -0.33 -6.32
CA LYS A 51 3.40 -1.25 -7.31
C LYS A 51 2.67 -2.61 -7.35
N LEU A 52 2.19 -3.10 -6.20
CA LEU A 52 1.55 -4.42 -6.09
C LEU A 52 0.03 -4.39 -6.32
N LEU A 53 -0.64 -3.32 -5.89
CA LEU A 53 -2.09 -3.19 -6.01
C LEU A 53 -2.60 -3.23 -7.47
N PRO A 54 -1.93 -2.65 -8.48
CA PRO A 54 -2.33 -2.80 -9.87
C PRO A 54 -2.42 -4.28 -10.31
N GLN A 55 -1.42 -5.08 -9.95
CA GLN A 55 -1.40 -6.51 -10.26
C GLN A 55 -2.57 -7.25 -9.60
N ALA A 56 -2.86 -6.95 -8.34
CA ALA A 56 -3.99 -7.56 -7.63
C ALA A 56 -5.33 -7.21 -8.31
N LEU A 57 -5.52 -5.94 -8.72
CA LEU A 57 -6.72 -5.50 -9.42
C LEU A 57 -6.87 -6.17 -10.79
N GLU A 58 -5.79 -6.35 -11.55
CA GLU A 58 -5.80 -7.10 -12.82
C GLU A 58 -6.13 -8.58 -12.63
N GLN A 59 -5.69 -9.19 -11.52
CA GLN A 59 -6.07 -10.55 -11.17
C GLN A 59 -7.57 -10.64 -10.85
N LEU A 60 -8.13 -9.66 -10.13
CA LEU A 60 -9.58 -9.58 -9.87
C LEU A 60 -10.37 -9.41 -11.16
N CYS A 61 -9.94 -8.55 -12.09
CA CYS A 61 -10.58 -8.43 -13.41
C CYS A 61 -10.65 -9.78 -14.15
N ARG A 62 -9.53 -10.51 -14.20
CA ARG A 62 -9.46 -11.82 -14.86
C ARG A 62 -10.34 -12.85 -14.16
N GLY A 63 -10.34 -12.88 -12.83
CA GLY A 63 -11.19 -13.78 -12.05
C GLY A 63 -12.68 -13.52 -12.26
N LEU A 64 -13.08 -12.25 -12.29
CA LEU A 64 -14.46 -11.86 -12.53
C LEU A 64 -14.90 -12.22 -13.96
N GLN A 65 -14.04 -12.00 -14.95
CA GLN A 65 -14.36 -12.38 -16.33
C GLN A 65 -14.46 -13.90 -16.51
N ALA A 66 -13.59 -14.67 -15.88
CA ALA A 66 -13.68 -16.13 -15.88
C ALA A 66 -14.92 -16.65 -15.14
N SER A 67 -15.43 -15.89 -14.17
CA SER A 67 -16.63 -16.29 -13.40
C SER A 67 -17.88 -16.35 -14.27
N LEU A 68 -18.00 -15.48 -15.30
CA LEU A 68 -19.12 -15.49 -16.24
C LEU A 68 -19.29 -16.82 -17.00
N THR A 69 -18.20 -17.57 -17.19
CA THR A 69 -18.23 -18.87 -17.91
C THR A 69 -18.11 -20.06 -16.98
N THR A 70 -17.68 -19.85 -15.74
CA THR A 70 -17.42 -20.93 -14.76
C THR A 70 -18.62 -21.16 -13.84
N TYR A 71 -19.38 -20.12 -13.54
CA TYR A 71 -20.52 -20.19 -12.62
C TYR A 71 -21.82 -19.79 -13.31
N ASP A 72 -22.94 -20.28 -12.79
CA ASP A 72 -24.27 -19.83 -13.18
C ASP A 72 -24.55 -18.46 -12.51
N VAL A 73 -23.96 -17.42 -13.08
CA VAL A 73 -24.04 -16.04 -12.57
C VAL A 73 -25.38 -15.41 -12.92
N TYR A 74 -25.96 -14.68 -11.98
CA TYR A 74 -27.17 -13.90 -12.20
C TYR A 74 -27.01 -12.49 -11.64
N ASP A 75 -27.76 -11.55 -12.21
CA ASP A 75 -27.87 -10.16 -11.75
C ASP A 75 -29.36 -9.78 -11.80
N HIS A 76 -29.91 -9.34 -10.68
CA HIS A 76 -31.32 -8.98 -10.58
C HIS A 76 -31.66 -7.61 -11.18
N ARG A 77 -30.64 -6.81 -11.50
CA ARG A 77 -30.78 -5.43 -11.98
C ARG A 77 -30.45 -5.28 -13.46
N ALA A 78 -29.60 -6.14 -14.01
CA ALA A 78 -29.07 -6.06 -15.37
C ALA A 78 -28.62 -7.44 -15.91
N ASP A 79 -28.01 -7.46 -17.08
CA ASP A 79 -27.25 -8.62 -17.56
C ASP A 79 -25.94 -8.74 -16.75
N PRO A 80 -25.62 -9.91 -16.17
CA PRO A 80 -24.35 -10.13 -15.46
C PRO A 80 -23.11 -9.72 -16.26
N ALA A 81 -23.12 -9.91 -17.59
CA ALA A 81 -21.98 -9.56 -18.45
C ALA A 81 -21.76 -8.04 -18.50
N ASP A 82 -22.84 -7.25 -18.52
CA ASP A 82 -22.77 -5.78 -18.52
C ASP A 82 -22.20 -5.29 -17.18
N SER A 83 -22.69 -5.80 -16.06
CA SER A 83 -22.19 -5.48 -14.72
C SER A 83 -20.71 -5.84 -14.53
N VAL A 84 -20.27 -6.97 -15.07
CA VAL A 84 -18.85 -7.36 -15.06
C VAL A 84 -18.00 -6.43 -15.93
N SER A 85 -18.49 -6.03 -17.10
CA SER A 85 -17.82 -5.07 -17.98
C SER A 85 -17.59 -3.72 -17.28
N ASP A 86 -18.62 -3.22 -16.59
CA ASP A 86 -18.54 -1.99 -15.80
C ASP A 86 -17.52 -2.11 -14.66
N ALA A 87 -17.54 -3.23 -13.92
CA ALA A 87 -16.58 -3.49 -12.86
C ALA A 87 -15.14 -3.55 -13.37
N ILE A 88 -14.88 -4.24 -14.49
CA ILE A 88 -13.56 -4.31 -15.13
C ILE A 88 -13.08 -2.92 -15.55
N THR A 89 -13.98 -2.09 -16.09
CA THR A 89 -13.67 -0.71 -16.47
C THR A 89 -13.21 0.10 -15.26
N LEU A 90 -13.92 0.00 -14.14
CA LEU A 90 -13.59 0.69 -12.89
C LEU A 90 -12.27 0.17 -12.30
N LEU A 91 -12.08 -1.15 -12.23
CA LEU A 91 -10.87 -1.78 -11.69
C LEU A 91 -9.63 -1.46 -12.52
N THR A 92 -9.75 -1.43 -13.85
CA THR A 92 -8.64 -1.03 -14.75
C THR A 92 -8.24 0.43 -14.50
N ARG A 93 -9.23 1.31 -14.31
CA ARG A 93 -8.95 2.71 -13.94
C ARG A 93 -8.31 2.82 -12.56
N ALA A 94 -8.76 2.03 -11.59
CA ALA A 94 -8.18 1.97 -10.26
C ALA A 94 -6.72 1.48 -10.28
N ALA A 95 -6.40 0.47 -11.10
CA ALA A 95 -5.04 -0.05 -11.26
C ALA A 95 -4.07 1.02 -11.76
N ARG A 96 -4.47 1.80 -12.78
CA ARG A 96 -3.66 2.93 -13.27
C ARG A 96 -3.42 3.98 -12.19
N LYS A 97 -4.48 4.36 -11.47
CA LYS A 97 -4.37 5.32 -10.36
C LYS A 97 -3.49 4.82 -9.22
N ALA A 98 -3.51 3.52 -8.93
CA ALA A 98 -2.64 2.92 -7.92
C ALA A 98 -1.17 2.97 -8.35
N ALA A 99 -0.87 2.74 -9.63
CA ALA A 99 0.47 2.89 -10.17
C ALA A 99 0.95 4.35 -10.10
N ASP A 100 0.11 5.30 -10.52
CA ASP A 100 0.40 6.74 -10.41
C ASP A 100 0.66 7.15 -8.96
N LEU A 101 -0.15 6.67 -8.02
CA LEU A 101 0.05 6.88 -6.58
C LEU A 101 1.41 6.34 -6.13
N GLY A 102 1.78 5.13 -6.55
CA GLY A 102 3.07 4.53 -6.23
C GLY A 102 4.24 5.39 -6.68
N GLN A 103 4.17 5.96 -7.89
CA GLN A 103 5.19 6.88 -8.41
C GLN A 103 5.24 8.18 -7.60
N LEU A 104 4.09 8.78 -7.30
CA LEU A 104 4.03 10.02 -6.51
C LEU A 104 4.59 9.82 -5.10
N LEU A 105 4.37 8.66 -4.47
CA LEU A 105 4.94 8.33 -3.17
C LEU A 105 6.47 8.13 -3.23
N GLU A 106 6.96 7.54 -4.32
CA GLU A 106 8.40 7.42 -4.59
C GLU A 106 9.06 8.79 -4.76
N ASP A 107 8.44 9.68 -5.55
CA ASP A 107 8.94 11.04 -5.77
C ASP A 107 8.92 11.86 -4.47
N ALA A 108 7.84 11.74 -3.68
CA ALA A 108 7.75 12.37 -2.36
C ALA A 108 8.82 11.86 -1.40
N GLN A 109 9.10 10.55 -1.41
CA GLN A 109 10.16 9.95 -0.60
C GLN A 109 11.53 10.53 -1.00
N ALA A 110 11.80 10.63 -2.30
CA ALA A 110 13.05 11.19 -2.81
C ALA A 110 13.23 12.67 -2.41
N ALA A 111 12.15 13.46 -2.45
CA ALA A 111 12.18 14.89 -2.10
C ALA A 111 12.59 15.17 -0.64
N ILE A 112 12.40 14.21 0.26
CA ILE A 112 12.76 14.34 1.69
C ILE A 112 13.96 13.47 2.09
N ALA A 113 14.64 12.83 1.15
CA ALA A 113 15.65 11.80 1.43
C ALA A 113 16.84 12.28 2.28
N GLU A 114 17.20 13.56 2.19
CA GLU A 114 18.33 14.15 2.94
C GLU A 114 17.89 14.90 4.20
N GLN A 115 16.59 14.87 4.53
CA GLN A 115 16.09 15.56 5.71
C GLN A 115 16.31 14.74 6.98
N GLY A 116 16.95 15.37 7.96
CA GLY A 116 17.07 14.86 9.33
C GLY A 116 16.70 15.95 10.34
N TYR A 117 16.86 15.64 11.62
CA TYR A 117 16.74 16.62 12.70
C TYR A 117 17.97 16.50 13.62
N ARG A 118 18.41 17.62 14.19
CA ARG A 118 19.47 17.61 15.19
C ARG A 118 18.88 17.15 16.51
N THR A 119 19.54 16.23 17.18
CA THR A 119 19.29 15.93 18.59
C THR A 119 20.16 16.88 19.42
N ASP A 120 19.65 17.42 20.52
CA ASP A 120 20.41 18.25 21.47
C ASP A 120 21.42 17.41 22.28
N ASP A 121 22.02 16.39 21.66
CA ASP A 121 23.03 15.55 22.31
C ASP A 121 24.38 16.30 22.24
N PRO A 122 24.91 16.81 23.37
CA PRO A 122 26.10 17.64 23.39
C PRO A 122 27.36 16.80 23.47
N HIS A 123 27.37 15.57 22.96
CA HIS A 123 28.59 14.78 22.93
C HIS A 123 29.54 15.33 21.87
N PRO A 124 30.67 15.93 22.30
CA PRO A 124 31.74 16.33 21.40
C PRO A 124 32.33 15.06 20.79
N SER A 125 33.08 15.24 19.72
CA SER A 125 33.75 14.16 19.00
C SER A 125 34.37 13.11 19.93
N LEU A 126 34.31 11.84 19.51
CA LEU A 126 35.05 10.72 20.10
C LEU A 126 36.59 10.87 19.91
N PHE A 127 37.07 12.07 19.60
CA PHE A 127 38.43 12.41 19.17
C PHE A 127 39.02 13.62 19.91
N ASP A 128 38.50 13.97 21.09
CA ASP A 128 39.26 14.82 22.01
C ASP A 128 40.10 13.90 22.95
N ASP A 129 41.27 13.49 22.43
CA ASP A 129 42.35 12.77 23.16
C ASP A 129 43.03 13.69 24.19
N PRO A 130 43.45 13.15 25.36
CA PRO A 130 44.76 13.52 25.87
C PRO A 130 45.44 12.41 26.69
N ASP A 131 46.28 11.58 26.08
CA ASP A 131 47.31 10.82 26.79
C ASP A 131 48.57 10.67 25.92
N ASP A 132 49.38 11.74 25.90
CA ASP A 132 50.78 11.68 25.47
C ASP A 132 51.67 12.20 26.63
N PRO A 133 52.25 11.31 27.45
CA PRO A 133 53.24 11.70 28.44
C PRO A 133 54.67 11.66 27.86
N GLN A 134 55.41 12.75 28.10
CA GLN A 134 56.82 12.95 27.75
C GLN A 134 57.78 11.92 28.37
#